data_AF-A0A7S4G2C8-F1
#
_entry.id   AF-A0A7S4G2C8-F1
#
_cell.length_a   1.000
_cell.length_b   1.000
_cell.length_c   1.000
_cell.angle_alpha   90.00
_cell.angle_beta   90.00
_cell.angle_gamma   90.00
#
_symmetry.space_group_name_H-M   'P 1'
#
loop_
_entity.id
_entity.type
_entity.pdbx_description
1 polymer ?
#
loop_
_entity_poly.entity_id
_entity_poly.type
_entity_poly.pdbx_seq_one_letter_code
_entity_poly.pdbx_strand_id
1 'polypeptide(L)'
;MEFRSRSIAAVVGESDKHHFLAGTLSLKGNNNQIHLLEYVESTNLIECNAIWNHSSEIWSLSCCPSSMNKDYFFTVWKKEQGSTGATLWSLEQGASVKLKHLLTLDMPASRVVWDPAGLSDHILVLGETGPYALSIVNMDTGCKSHKVSGKIPLDNVQRVAGGAWDPNHPNSAVLAADTSLVQCDLRAKQHTGVSEHAHAGCVC
;
A
#
# COMPACT_ATOMS: atom_id res chain seq x y z
N MET A 1 17.07 8.65 17.62
CA MET A 1 16.23 7.79 16.75
C MET A 1 16.86 6.42 16.69
N GLU A 2 16.25 5.40 17.31
CA GLU A 2 16.86 4.08 17.49
C GLU A 2 16.41 3.04 16.43
N PHE A 3 15.43 3.38 15.58
CA PHE A 3 14.90 2.49 14.54
C PHE A 3 14.90 3.17 13.17
N ARG A 4 15.41 2.48 12.14
CA ARG A 4 15.40 3.00 10.76
C ARG A 4 13.96 2.97 10.21
N SER A 5 13.51 4.09 9.66
CA SER A 5 12.28 4.14 8.85
C SER A 5 12.56 3.57 7.47
N ARG A 6 11.60 2.82 6.91
CA ARG A 6 11.69 2.26 5.56
C ARG A 6 10.59 2.76 4.64
N SER A 7 9.42 3.02 5.20
CA SER A 7 8.25 3.43 4.44
C SER A 7 7.64 4.69 5.04
N ILE A 8 7.16 5.56 4.17
CA ILE A 8 6.41 6.75 4.53
C ILE A 8 5.28 6.92 3.51
N ALA A 9 4.11 7.36 3.98
CA ALA A 9 2.97 7.69 3.12
C ALA A 9 2.25 8.92 3.68
N ALA A 10 1.88 9.84 2.79
CA ALA A 10 1.02 10.96 3.13
C ALA A 10 -0.42 10.47 3.36
N VAL A 11 -1.12 11.05 4.34
CA VAL A 11 -2.54 10.81 4.58
C VAL A 11 -3.34 11.73 3.65
N VAL A 12 -3.48 11.28 2.40
CA VAL A 12 -4.00 12.11 1.29
C VAL A 12 -5.51 12.39 1.33
N GLY A 13 -6.29 11.58 2.05
CA GLY A 13 -7.74 11.80 2.19
C GLY A 13 -8.12 12.96 3.11
N GLU A 14 -7.16 13.53 3.83
CA GLU A 14 -7.37 14.66 4.74
C GLU A 14 -6.92 15.97 4.07
N SER A 15 -7.81 16.97 4.02
CA SER A 15 -7.54 18.27 3.40
C SER A 15 -7.02 19.33 4.38
N ASP A 16 -7.26 19.12 5.67
CA ASP A 16 -7.13 20.20 6.67
C ASP A 16 -5.79 20.13 7.43
N LYS A 17 -5.07 19.01 7.30
CA LYS A 17 -3.83 18.74 8.01
C LYS A 17 -2.84 18.01 7.12
N HIS A 18 -1.56 18.24 7.38
CA HIS A 18 -0.45 17.59 6.69
C HIS A 18 0.04 16.39 7.50
N HIS A 19 -0.70 15.28 7.45
CA HIS A 19 -0.34 14.06 8.14
C HIS A 19 0.47 13.09 7.26
N PHE A 20 1.43 12.42 7.90
CA PHE A 20 2.23 11.36 7.30
C PHE A 20 2.30 10.17 8.26
N LEU A 21 2.25 8.97 7.70
CA LEU A 21 2.53 7.74 8.43
C LEU A 21 3.92 7.26 8.07
N ALA A 22 4.75 6.95 9.07
CA ALA A 22 6.06 6.35 8.88
C ALA A 22 6.12 4.98 9.54
N GLY A 23 6.62 3.98 8.81
CA GLY A 23 6.76 2.60 9.25
C GLY A 23 8.22 2.22 9.41
N THR A 24 8.58 1.67 10.56
CA THR A 24 9.95 1.24 10.83
C THR A 24 10.23 -0.19 10.34
N LEU A 25 11.52 -0.48 10.18
CA LEU A 25 12.03 -1.81 9.92
C LEU A 25 13.12 -2.16 10.93
N SER A 26 12.86 -3.19 11.72
CA SER A 26 13.78 -3.86 12.63
C SER A 26 13.72 -5.36 12.39
N LEU A 27 14.90 -5.96 12.18
CA LEU A 27 15.11 -7.41 12.16
C LEU A 27 15.21 -8.01 13.56
N LYS A 28 15.33 -7.17 14.60
CA LYS A 28 15.30 -7.58 16.00
C LYS A 28 13.84 -7.49 16.45
N GLY A 29 13.27 -8.64 16.80
CA GLY A 29 11.83 -8.88 16.97
C GLY A 29 11.01 -7.79 17.67
N ASN A 30 9.75 -7.67 17.25
CA ASN A 30 8.64 -6.85 17.79
C ASN A 30 8.90 -5.35 18.05
N ASN A 31 10.02 -4.79 17.60
CA ASN A 31 10.33 -3.36 17.77
C ASN A 31 9.88 -2.48 16.59
N ASN A 32 9.09 -3.04 15.66
CA ASN A 32 8.57 -2.25 14.56
C ASN A 32 7.45 -1.34 15.06
N GLN A 33 7.30 -0.19 14.44
CA GLN A 33 6.41 0.88 14.89
C GLN A 33 5.82 1.62 13.70
N ILE A 34 4.60 2.11 13.88
CA ILE A 34 3.93 3.06 13.01
C ILE A 34 3.90 4.40 13.74
N HIS A 35 4.40 5.45 13.09
CA HIS A 35 4.46 6.80 13.62
C HIS A 35 3.49 7.68 12.82
N LEU A 36 2.61 8.42 13.51
CA LEU A 36 1.81 9.48 12.92
C LEU A 36 2.54 10.80 13.12
N LEU A 37 2.90 11.44 12.01
CA LEU A 37 3.60 12.71 11.95
C LEU A 37 2.66 13.78 11.42
N GLU A 38 2.68 14.97 12.02
CA GLU A 38 1.97 16.16 11.55
C GLU A 38 2.99 17.24 11.22
N TYR A 39 2.90 17.82 10.03
CA TYR A 39 3.58 19.08 9.74
C TYR A 39 2.66 20.23 10.17
N VAL A 40 3.11 20.99 11.16
CA VAL A 40 2.38 22.11 11.75
C VAL A 40 2.83 23.40 11.10
N GLU A 41 2.00 23.94 10.20
CA GLU A 41 2.33 25.14 9.40
C GLU A 41 2.67 26.36 10.26
N SER A 42 1.98 26.54 11.39
CA SER A 42 2.18 27.71 12.26
C SER A 42 3.55 27.74 12.94
N THR A 43 4.15 26.57 13.20
CA THR A 43 5.46 26.44 13.86
C THR A 43 6.56 26.05 12.88
N ASN A 44 6.21 25.61 11.66
CA ASN A 44 7.11 24.99 10.69
C ASN A 44 7.85 23.77 11.24
N LEU A 45 7.23 23.03 12.16
CA LEU A 45 7.79 21.83 12.78
C LEU A 45 7.04 20.58 12.36
N ILE A 46 7.74 19.44 12.40
CA ILE A 46 7.13 18.12 12.31
C ILE A 46 6.99 17.57 13.72
N GLU A 47 5.76 17.31 14.13
CA GLU A 47 5.41 16.74 15.42
C GLU A 47 5.05 15.26 15.25
N CYS A 48 5.39 14.44 16.25
CA CYS A 48 4.98 13.03 16.28
C CYS A 48 3.79 12.88 17.23
N ASN A 49 2.60 12.81 16.64
CA ASN A 49 1.33 12.82 17.37
C ASN A 49 1.03 11.48 18.04
N ALA A 50 1.49 10.38 17.45
CA ALA A 50 1.27 9.04 17.99
C ALA A 50 2.30 8.03 17.48
N ILE A 51 2.55 7.00 18.30
CA ILE A 51 3.39 5.85 17.96
C ILE A 51 2.65 4.58 18.39
N TRP A 52 2.56 3.60 17.48
CA TRP A 52 1.98 2.30 17.75
C TRP A 52 2.95 1.18 17.41
N ASN A 53 2.99 0.14 18.25
CA ASN A 53 3.82 -1.04 18.00
C ASN A 53 3.25 -1.89 16.87
N HIS A 54 4.13 -2.50 16.10
CA HIS A 54 3.83 -3.42 15.02
C HIS A 54 4.73 -4.65 15.15
N SER A 55 4.17 -5.85 15.04
CA SER A 55 4.92 -7.09 15.31
C SER A 55 5.89 -7.48 14.19
N SER A 56 5.65 -6.99 12.97
CA SER A 56 6.38 -7.38 11.75
C SER A 56 7.06 -6.19 11.09
N GLU A 57 8.04 -6.43 10.23
CA GLU A 57 8.70 -5.38 9.47
C GLU A 57 7.69 -4.67 8.56
N ILE A 58 7.71 -3.34 8.50
CA ILE A 58 6.81 -2.58 7.63
C ILE A 58 7.55 -2.22 6.34
N TRP A 59 7.09 -2.80 5.23
CA TRP A 59 7.73 -2.69 3.91
C TRP A 59 7.06 -1.65 3.02
N SER A 60 5.75 -1.42 3.19
CA SER A 60 5.01 -0.39 2.49
C SER A 60 3.88 0.15 3.35
N LEU A 61 3.56 1.42 3.16
CA LEU A 61 2.38 2.08 3.68
C LEU A 61 1.57 2.62 2.51
N SER A 62 0.25 2.65 2.63
CA SER A 62 -0.64 3.16 1.59
C SER A 62 -1.91 3.72 2.22
N CYS A 63 -2.07 5.04 2.20
CA CYS A 63 -3.22 5.73 2.79
C CYS A 63 -4.37 5.84 1.80
N CYS A 64 -5.60 5.72 2.28
CA CYS A 64 -6.79 5.85 1.45
C CYS A 64 -6.95 7.30 0.95
N PRO A 65 -7.14 7.52 -0.37
CA PRO A 65 -7.36 8.85 -0.93
C PRO A 65 -8.81 9.33 -0.80
N SER A 66 -9.75 8.45 -0.44
CA SER A 66 -11.16 8.83 -0.31
C SER A 66 -11.39 9.69 0.93
N SER A 67 -12.07 10.83 0.77
CA SER A 67 -12.44 11.70 1.90
C SER A 67 -13.40 11.03 2.89
N MET A 68 -14.21 10.07 2.43
CA MET A 68 -15.14 9.31 3.29
C MET A 68 -14.41 8.34 4.22
N ASN A 69 -13.23 7.85 3.82
CA ASN A 69 -12.44 6.85 4.55
C ASN A 69 -11.00 7.36 4.77
N LYS A 70 -10.83 8.66 4.99
CA LYS A 70 -9.52 9.33 5.09
C LYS A 70 -8.62 8.77 6.20
N ASP A 71 -9.22 8.17 7.21
CA ASP A 71 -8.52 7.57 8.35
C ASP A 71 -8.01 6.15 8.05
N TYR A 72 -8.28 5.60 6.87
CA TYR A 72 -7.92 4.23 6.51
C TYR A 72 -6.56 4.16 5.82
N PHE A 73 -5.77 3.16 6.18
CA PHE A 73 -4.50 2.88 5.50
C PHE A 73 -4.09 1.41 5.62
N PHE A 74 -3.29 0.95 4.67
CA PHE A 74 -2.66 -0.36 4.72
C PHE A 74 -1.22 -0.27 5.22
N THR A 75 -0.83 -1.21 6.08
CA THR A 75 0.56 -1.66 6.18
C THR A 75 0.74 -2.89 5.32
N VAL A 76 1.84 -2.95 4.57
CA VAL A 76 2.37 -4.21 4.00
C VAL A 76 3.54 -4.63 4.86
N TRP A 77 3.51 -5.88 5.31
CA TRP A 77 4.46 -6.39 6.27
C TRP A 77 5.11 -7.69 5.84
N LYS A 78 6.28 -7.95 6.41
CA LYS A 78 7.01 -9.21 6.29
C LYS A 78 7.38 -9.72 7.68
N LYS A 79 7.08 -10.99 7.94
CA LYS A 79 7.49 -11.68 9.16
C LYS A 79 8.89 -12.25 8.98
N GLU A 80 9.59 -12.47 10.09
CA GLU A 80 10.92 -13.10 10.10
C GLU A 80 10.95 -14.46 9.39
N GLN A 81 9.84 -15.20 9.43
CA GLN A 81 9.68 -16.50 8.74
C GLN A 81 9.46 -16.37 7.21
N GLY A 82 9.52 -15.16 6.65
CA GLY A 82 9.42 -14.89 5.22
C GLY A 82 8.00 -14.68 4.69
N SER A 83 6.97 -14.97 5.47
CA SER A 83 5.59 -14.68 5.06
C SER A 83 5.32 -13.18 4.98
N THR A 84 4.64 -12.78 3.91
CA THR A 84 4.21 -11.39 3.67
C THR A 84 2.70 -11.30 3.72
N GLY A 85 2.20 -10.10 3.95
CA GLY A 85 0.78 -9.81 3.95
C GLY A 85 0.53 -8.32 4.11
N ALA A 86 -0.75 -7.97 4.17
CA ALA A 86 -1.16 -6.59 4.38
C ALA A 86 -2.30 -6.49 5.38
N THR A 87 -2.32 -5.41 6.15
CA THR A 87 -3.32 -5.16 7.18
C THR A 87 -3.89 -3.76 7.00
N LEU A 88 -5.22 -3.68 6.99
CA LEU A 88 -5.96 -2.44 6.99
C LEU A 88 -6.16 -1.94 8.41
N TRP A 89 -5.91 -0.65 8.60
CA TRP A 89 -6.07 0.05 9.85
C TRP A 89 -6.98 1.25 9.69
N SER A 90 -7.58 1.68 10.80
CA SER A 90 -8.28 2.97 10.92
C SER A 90 -7.63 3.79 12.03
N LEU A 91 -7.45 5.07 11.78
CA LEU A 91 -7.16 6.06 12.81
C LEU A 91 -8.49 6.48 13.46
N GLU A 92 -8.69 6.16 14.75
CA GLU A 92 -9.88 6.59 15.49
C GLU A 92 -9.55 7.84 16.31
N GLN A 93 -10.24 8.94 16.00
CA GLN A 93 -10.10 10.21 16.68
C GLN A 93 -10.77 10.19 18.06
N GLY A 94 -10.21 10.91 19.02
CA GLY A 94 -10.68 11.01 20.40
C GLY A 94 -9.77 11.88 21.23
N ALA A 95 -9.70 11.65 22.55
CA ALA A 95 -8.72 12.35 23.41
C ALA A 95 -7.26 12.04 23.03
N SER A 96 -7.03 10.88 22.41
CA SER A 96 -5.78 10.51 21.74
C SER A 96 -6.12 9.72 20.48
N VAL A 97 -5.27 9.81 19.44
CA VAL A 97 -5.45 9.04 18.22
C VAL A 97 -5.15 7.57 18.51
N LYS A 98 -6.13 6.71 18.25
CA LYS A 98 -5.98 5.26 18.42
C LYS A 98 -5.87 4.57 17.08
N LEU A 99 -5.07 3.50 17.05
CA LEU A 99 -4.96 2.64 15.89
C LEU A 99 -5.87 1.42 16.06
N LYS A 100 -6.82 1.26 15.15
CA LYS A 100 -7.74 0.12 15.13
C LYS A 100 -7.43 -0.81 13.97
N HIS A 101 -7.28 -2.09 14.28
CA HIS A 101 -7.23 -3.16 13.28
C HIS A 101 -8.62 -3.37 12.66
N LEU A 102 -8.71 -3.34 11.32
CA LEU A 102 -9.97 -3.59 10.60
C LEU A 102 -10.00 -4.98 9.97
N LEU A 103 -9.00 -5.29 9.13
CA LEU A 103 -8.86 -6.59 8.48
C LEU A 103 -7.40 -6.88 8.15
N THR A 104 -7.07 -8.17 8.03
CA THR A 104 -5.81 -8.63 7.42
C THR A 104 -6.14 -9.37 6.13
N LEU A 105 -5.41 -9.05 5.05
CA LEU A 105 -5.54 -9.75 3.77
C LEU A 105 -4.84 -11.10 3.88
N ASP A 106 -5.57 -12.19 3.61
CA ASP A 106 -5.03 -13.56 3.65
C ASP A 106 -4.37 -13.91 2.32
N MET A 107 -3.39 -13.10 1.93
CA MET A 107 -2.64 -13.27 0.70
C MET A 107 -1.27 -12.58 0.76
N PRO A 108 -0.27 -13.10 0.04
CA PRO A 108 1.01 -12.42 -0.09
C PRO A 108 0.84 -11.03 -0.71
N ALA A 109 1.48 -10.03 -0.10
CA ALA A 109 1.45 -8.66 -0.58
C ALA A 109 2.85 -8.03 -0.49
N SER A 110 3.24 -7.32 -1.54
CA SER A 110 4.44 -6.46 -1.60
C SER A 110 4.05 -4.98 -1.61
N ARG A 111 2.88 -4.66 -2.19
CA ARG A 111 2.26 -3.33 -2.23
C ARG A 111 0.74 -3.46 -2.18
N VAL A 112 0.09 -2.44 -1.66
CA VAL A 112 -1.34 -2.20 -1.82
C VAL A 112 -1.53 -0.82 -2.45
N VAL A 113 -2.31 -0.75 -3.52
CA VAL A 113 -2.54 0.48 -4.28
C VAL A 113 -4.03 0.77 -4.29
N TRP A 114 -4.39 1.91 -3.70
CA TRP A 114 -5.74 2.45 -3.77
C TRP A 114 -6.02 3.02 -5.15
N ASP A 115 -7.30 3.02 -5.56
CA ASP A 115 -7.73 3.87 -6.67
C ASP A 115 -7.40 5.33 -6.31
N PRO A 116 -6.59 6.04 -7.11
CA PRO A 116 -6.17 7.41 -6.82
C PRO A 116 -7.35 8.39 -6.71
N ALA A 117 -8.47 8.12 -7.40
CA ALA A 117 -9.66 8.95 -7.28
C ALA A 117 -10.45 8.70 -5.98
N GLY A 118 -10.18 7.60 -5.28
CA GLY A 118 -10.91 7.20 -4.07
C GLY A 118 -12.39 6.89 -4.32
N LEU A 119 -12.74 6.58 -5.57
CA LEU A 119 -14.12 6.33 -6.02
C LEU A 119 -14.41 4.83 -6.13
N SER A 120 -13.37 4.03 -6.36
CA SER A 120 -13.46 2.58 -6.47
C SER A 120 -13.71 1.92 -5.12
N ASP A 121 -14.48 0.84 -5.16
CA ASP A 121 -14.74 -0.09 -4.06
C ASP A 121 -13.66 -1.18 -3.92
N HIS A 122 -12.70 -1.22 -4.85
CA HIS A 122 -11.62 -2.20 -4.85
C HIS A 122 -10.24 -1.57 -4.80
N ILE A 123 -9.32 -2.36 -4.27
CA ILE A 123 -7.89 -2.08 -4.20
C ILE A 123 -7.12 -3.07 -5.07
N LEU A 124 -5.91 -2.68 -5.42
CA LEU A 124 -4.95 -3.54 -6.09
C LEU A 124 -3.92 -4.04 -5.08
N VAL A 125 -3.74 -5.35 -5.02
CA VAL A 125 -2.74 -6.01 -4.17
C VAL A 125 -1.71 -6.65 -5.08
N LEU A 126 -0.46 -6.20 -4.97
CA LEU A 126 0.63 -6.72 -5.79
C LEU A 126 1.38 -7.79 -4.99
N GLY A 127 1.67 -8.91 -5.63
CA GLY A 127 2.61 -9.91 -5.09
C GLY A 127 4.05 -9.52 -5.46
N GLU A 128 5.04 -9.90 -4.66
CA GLU A 128 6.45 -9.72 -5.06
C GLU A 128 6.86 -10.80 -6.08
N THR A 129 6.46 -12.04 -5.82
CA THR A 129 6.77 -13.23 -6.62
C THR A 129 5.58 -14.20 -6.62
N GLY A 130 5.58 -15.16 -7.56
CA GLY A 130 4.55 -16.20 -7.65
C GLY A 130 3.64 -16.07 -8.87
N PRO A 131 2.62 -16.94 -9.00
CA PRO A 131 1.82 -17.04 -10.23
C PRO A 131 0.88 -15.85 -10.46
N TYR A 132 0.66 -15.01 -9.44
CA TYR A 132 -0.23 -13.86 -9.52
C TYR A 132 0.52 -12.60 -9.12
N ALA A 133 0.82 -11.77 -10.11
CA ALA A 133 1.48 -10.49 -9.93
C ALA A 133 0.55 -9.44 -9.30
N LEU A 134 -0.72 -9.49 -9.67
CA LEU A 134 -1.73 -8.52 -9.28
C LEU A 134 -3.04 -9.22 -8.93
N SER A 135 -3.62 -8.85 -7.79
CA SER A 135 -4.94 -9.27 -7.36
C SER A 135 -5.85 -8.06 -7.16
N ILE A 136 -7.09 -8.17 -7.62
CA ILE A 136 -8.14 -7.18 -7.44
C ILE A 136 -8.97 -7.61 -6.24
N VAL A 137 -9.03 -6.77 -5.21
CA VAL A 137 -9.64 -7.09 -3.93
C VAL A 137 -10.72 -6.09 -3.61
N ASN A 138 -11.92 -6.58 -3.35
CA ASN A 138 -13.03 -5.78 -2.84
C ASN A 138 -13.11 -5.95 -1.33
N MET A 139 -13.39 -4.87 -0.62
CA MET A 139 -13.65 -4.90 0.81
C MET A 139 -15.15 -4.81 1.05
N ASP A 140 -15.65 -5.53 2.06
CA ASP A 140 -17.06 -5.42 2.41
C ASP A 140 -17.39 -4.07 3.06
N THR A 141 -18.69 -3.79 3.17
CA THR A 141 -19.17 -2.61 3.89
C THR A 141 -18.71 -2.69 5.34
N GLY A 142 -17.89 -1.72 5.76
CA GLY A 142 -17.30 -1.69 7.10
C GLY A 142 -15.95 -2.39 7.22
N CYS A 143 -15.38 -2.90 6.12
CA CYS A 143 -14.00 -3.38 6.02
C CYS A 143 -13.63 -4.44 7.08
N LYS A 144 -14.53 -5.42 7.27
CA LYS A 144 -14.33 -6.57 8.16
C LYS A 144 -13.93 -7.83 7.40
N SER A 145 -14.23 -7.89 6.12
CA SER A 145 -13.87 -9.00 5.24
C SER A 145 -13.47 -8.50 3.86
N HIS A 146 -12.83 -9.38 3.09
CA HIS A 146 -12.39 -9.07 1.74
C HIS A 146 -12.71 -10.22 0.79
N LYS A 147 -12.89 -9.89 -0.50
CA LYS A 147 -13.11 -10.85 -1.58
C LYS A 147 -12.18 -10.53 -2.74
N VAL A 148 -11.39 -11.52 -3.15
CA VAL A 148 -10.61 -11.45 -4.39
C VAL A 148 -11.56 -11.60 -5.58
N SER A 149 -11.77 -10.55 -6.36
CA SER A 149 -12.66 -10.57 -7.54
C SER A 149 -11.93 -10.97 -8.81
N GLY A 150 -10.61 -10.82 -8.86
CA GLY A 150 -9.78 -11.15 -10.01
C GLY A 150 -8.32 -11.29 -9.63
N LYS A 151 -7.60 -12.06 -10.44
CA LYS A 151 -6.14 -12.16 -10.38
C LYS A 151 -5.63 -12.07 -11.81
N ILE A 152 -4.55 -11.32 -12.00
CA ILE A 152 -3.89 -11.17 -13.29
C ILE A 152 -2.54 -11.89 -13.19
N PRO A 153 -2.40 -13.06 -13.85
CA PRO A 153 -1.11 -13.73 -13.93
C PRO A 153 -0.18 -12.95 -14.87
N LEU A 154 1.11 -12.98 -14.55
CA LEU A 154 2.17 -12.56 -15.44
C LEU A 154 3.06 -13.76 -15.72
N ASP A 155 3.05 -14.21 -16.96
CA ASP A 155 3.91 -15.30 -17.40
C ASP A 155 5.37 -14.81 -17.46
N ASN A 156 6.31 -15.63 -16.99
CA ASN A 156 7.75 -15.38 -17.05
C ASN A 156 8.28 -14.15 -16.29
N VAL A 157 7.49 -13.54 -15.41
CA VAL A 157 7.95 -12.45 -14.53
C VAL A 157 8.54 -13.05 -13.25
N GLN A 158 9.77 -12.66 -12.93
CA GLN A 158 10.41 -13.07 -11.68
C GLN A 158 10.01 -12.18 -10.52
N ARG A 159 9.85 -10.87 -10.75
CA ARG A 159 9.53 -9.93 -9.68
C ARG A 159 8.72 -8.72 -10.14
N VAL A 160 7.73 -8.35 -9.33
CA VAL A 160 7.02 -7.08 -9.46
C VAL A 160 7.57 -6.08 -8.43
N ALA A 161 8.12 -4.96 -8.92
CA ALA A 161 8.69 -3.90 -8.08
C ALA A 161 7.64 -2.87 -7.64
N GLY A 162 6.55 -2.75 -8.38
CA GLY A 162 5.45 -1.83 -8.07
C GLY A 162 4.40 -1.79 -9.17
N GLY A 163 3.45 -0.89 -9.00
CA GLY A 163 2.42 -0.62 -9.99
C GLY A 163 1.54 0.53 -9.58
N ALA A 164 0.79 1.05 -10.54
CA ALA A 164 -0.09 2.18 -10.38
C ALA A 164 -1.33 2.02 -11.26
N TRP A 165 -2.42 2.67 -10.86
CA TRP A 165 -3.59 2.84 -11.71
C TRP A 165 -3.28 3.79 -12.86
N ASP A 166 -3.96 3.60 -13.98
CA ASP A 166 -4.05 4.64 -14.98
C ASP A 166 -5.01 5.74 -14.48
N PRO A 167 -4.54 6.99 -14.30
CA PRO A 167 -5.39 8.07 -13.79
C PRO A 167 -6.54 8.45 -14.73
N ASN A 168 -6.46 8.10 -16.02
CA ASN A 168 -7.49 8.41 -17.02
C ASN A 168 -8.40 7.20 -17.31
N HIS A 169 -8.00 5.99 -16.91
CA HIS A 169 -8.71 4.76 -17.24
C HIS A 169 -8.91 3.90 -15.98
N PRO A 170 -10.10 3.93 -15.35
CA PRO A 170 -10.36 3.25 -14.07
C PRO A 170 -10.30 1.72 -14.14
N ASN A 171 -10.24 1.14 -15.35
CA ASN A 171 -10.08 -0.30 -15.55
C ASN A 171 -8.67 -0.66 -16.05
N SER A 172 -7.71 0.25 -15.97
CA SER A 172 -6.33 -0.01 -16.38
C SER A 172 -5.35 0.27 -15.26
N ALA A 173 -4.31 -0.56 -15.21
CA ALA A 173 -3.18 -0.40 -14.31
C ALA A 173 -1.90 -0.78 -15.05
N VAL A 174 -0.77 -0.28 -14.57
CA VAL A 174 0.56 -0.63 -15.08
C VAL A 174 1.39 -1.20 -13.93
N LEU A 175 2.08 -2.29 -14.20
CA LEU A 175 3.00 -2.95 -13.28
C LEU A 175 4.44 -2.78 -13.78
N ALA A 176 5.35 -2.48 -12.86
CA ALA A 176 6.79 -2.56 -13.11
C ALA A 176 7.28 -3.96 -12.74
N ALA A 177 7.56 -4.77 -13.76
CA ALA A 177 7.90 -6.18 -13.65
C ALA A 177 9.28 -6.44 -14.27
N ASP A 178 10.26 -6.80 -13.44
CA ASP A 178 11.67 -6.94 -13.82
C ASP A 178 12.22 -5.71 -14.58
N THR A 179 12.42 -5.83 -15.89
CA THR A 179 12.90 -4.76 -16.79
C THR A 179 11.81 -4.19 -17.69
N SER A 180 10.57 -4.61 -17.48
CA SER A 180 9.42 -4.35 -18.34
C SER A 180 8.31 -3.60 -17.61
N LEU A 181 7.52 -2.85 -18.37
CA LEU A 181 6.24 -2.33 -17.92
C LEU A 181 5.14 -3.21 -18.51
N VAL A 182 4.25 -3.69 -17.66
CA VAL A 182 3.11 -4.52 -18.09
C VAL A 182 1.82 -3.77 -17.85
N GLN A 183 1.09 -3.54 -18.93
CA GLN A 183 -0.25 -2.96 -18.85
C GLN A 183 -1.28 -4.04 -18.59
N CYS A 184 -2.21 -3.74 -17.69
CA CYS A 184 -3.28 -4.63 -17.27
C CYS A 184 -4.65 -4.01 -17.53
N ASP A 185 -5.60 -4.84 -17.97
CA ASP A 185 -7.02 -4.54 -17.96
C ASP A 185 -7.67 -5.25 -16.77
N LEU A 186 -8.13 -4.45 -15.81
CA LEU A 186 -8.72 -4.91 -14.54
C LEU A 186 -10.09 -5.55 -14.75
N ARG A 187 -10.84 -5.15 -15.78
CA ARG A 187 -12.17 -5.68 -16.11
C ARG A 187 -12.05 -7.04 -16.78
N ALA A 188 -11.16 -7.14 -17.77
CA ALA A 188 -10.87 -8.39 -18.48
C ALA A 188 -10.00 -9.35 -17.66
N LYS A 189 -9.32 -8.84 -16.61
CA LYS A 189 -8.46 -9.59 -15.68
C LYS A 189 -7.28 -10.26 -16.39
N GLN A 190 -6.67 -9.52 -17.31
CA GLN A 190 -5.54 -9.97 -18.11
C GLN A 190 -4.56 -8.83 -18.35
N HIS A 191 -3.31 -9.17 -18.65
CA HIS A 191 -2.37 -8.21 -19.20
C HIS A 191 -2.71 -7.95 -20.68
N THR A 192 -2.60 -6.70 -21.13
CA THR A 192 -2.97 -6.27 -22.49
C THR A 192 -1.76 -5.86 -23.33
N GLY A 193 -0.62 -5.58 -22.70
CA GLY A 193 0.60 -5.22 -23.40
C GLY A 193 1.81 -5.27 -22.48
N VAL A 194 2.97 -5.51 -23.06
CA VAL A 194 4.27 -5.50 -22.36
C VAL A 194 5.20 -4.58 -23.13
N SER A 195 5.71 -3.56 -22.45
CA SER A 195 6.81 -2.73 -22.93
C SER A 195 8.10 -3.26 -22.33
N GLU A 196 8.82 -4.06 -23.11
CA GLU A 196 10.10 -4.62 -22.69
C GLU A 196 11.20 -3.55 -22.63
N HIS A 197 12.22 -3.80 -21.80
CA HIS A 197 13.42 -2.97 -21.73
C HIS A 197 13.13 -1.48 -21.53
N ALA A 198 12.12 -1.15 -20.71
CA ALA A 198 11.67 0.22 -20.49
C ALA A 198 12.78 1.15 -19.93
N HIS A 199 13.86 0.58 -19.41
CA HIS A 199 15.04 1.29 -18.91
C HIS A 199 16.20 1.41 -19.92
N ALA A 200 16.16 0.72 -21.07
CA ALA A 200 17.30 0.60 -21.98
C ALA A 200 17.61 1.86 -22.84
N GLY A 201 16.79 2.91 -22.73
CA GLY A 201 16.99 4.18 -23.44
C GLY A 201 17.70 5.27 -22.64
N CYS A 202 17.99 5.07 -21.35
CA CYS A 202 18.65 6.08 -20.51
C CYS A 202 20.12 5.74 -20.33
N VAL A 203 20.90 5.90 -21.40
CA VAL A 203 22.36 5.96 -21.32
C VAL A 203 22.71 7.45 -21.25
N CYS A 204 23.09 7.91 -20.05
CA CYS A 204 23.64 9.25 -19.84
C CYS A 204 24.98 9.42 -20.55
#